data_AF-A0A4Y4LXC3-F1
#
_entry.id   AF-A0A4Y4LXC3-F1
#
_cell.length_a   1.000
_cell.length_b   1.000
_cell.length_c   1.000
_cell.angle_alpha   90.00
_cell.angle_beta   90.00
_cell.angle_gamma   90.00
#
_symmetry.space_group_name_H-M   'P 1'
#
loop_
_entity.id
_entity.type
_entity.pdbx_description
1 polymer ?
#
loop_
_entity_poly.entity_id
_entity_poly.type
_entity_poly.pdbx_seq_one_letter_code
_entity_poly.pdbx_strand_id
1 'polypeptide(L)'
;MDITPIIRKAIDSNNNWKHSAFTSVIELLSSHYDIDIEIDTEKIAVLSLKNKTIGYICLNYPLIFIESEYVLQVKNFLYTFNNVEYIIVDTIFNQYLLINSYIYNSYFEYMENLTTFSAEDFYFYNVN
;
A
#
# COMPACT_ATOMS: atom_id res chain seq x y z
N MET A 1 1.45 -12.18 -9.51
CA MET A 1 0.19 -11.45 -9.62
C MET A 1 0.47 -10.13 -10.30
N ASP A 2 -0.19 -9.85 -11.43
CA ASP A 2 -0.07 -8.55 -12.10
C ASP A 2 -0.89 -7.50 -11.34
N ILE A 3 -0.21 -6.53 -10.75
CA ILE A 3 -0.83 -5.46 -9.96
C ILE A 3 -1.11 -4.19 -10.80
N THR A 4 -0.71 -4.18 -12.08
CA THR A 4 -0.84 -3.02 -12.97
C THR A 4 -2.26 -2.43 -12.99
N PRO A 5 -3.34 -3.23 -13.12
CA PRO A 5 -4.69 -2.68 -13.17
C PRO A 5 -5.11 -2.00 -11.85
N ILE A 6 -4.68 -2.56 -10.72
CA ILE A 6 -4.97 -2.04 -9.37
C ILE A 6 -4.26 -0.71 -9.16
N ILE A 7 -2.97 -0.67 -9.53
CA ILE A 7 -2.14 0.54 -9.43
C ILE A 7 -2.71 1.65 -10.32
N ARG A 8 -3.07 1.36 -11.58
CA ARG A 8 -3.71 2.35 -12.47
C ARG A 8 -4.98 2.91 -11.85
N LYS A 9 -5.85 2.04 -11.31
CA LYS A 9 -7.10 2.48 -10.68
C LYS A 9 -6.84 3.40 -9.47
N ALA A 10 -5.83 3.10 -8.66
CA ALA A 10 -5.46 3.95 -7.53
C ALA A 10 -4.91 5.32 -8.00
N ILE A 11 -4.09 5.34 -9.04
CA ILE A 11 -3.54 6.58 -9.64
C ILE A 11 -4.65 7.43 -10.26
N ASP A 12 -5.55 6.81 -11.03
CA ASP A 12 -6.62 7.49 -11.75
C ASP A 12 -7.74 7.97 -10.81
N SER A 13 -7.78 7.44 -9.58
CA SER A 13 -8.68 7.92 -8.55
C SER A 13 -8.22 9.29 -8.04
N ASN A 14 -8.59 10.33 -8.78
CA ASN A 14 -8.34 11.75 -8.45
C ASN A 14 -9.10 12.13 -7.16
N ASN A 15 -8.50 11.82 -6.01
CA ASN A 15 -9.10 11.98 -4.70
C ASN A 15 -8.25 12.88 -3.79
N ASN A 16 -8.87 13.34 -2.70
CA ASN A 16 -8.20 14.12 -1.66
C ASN A 16 -7.28 13.25 -0.78
N TRP A 17 -6.68 12.17 -1.32
CA TRP A 17 -5.89 11.20 -0.55
C TRP A 17 -4.78 11.88 0.25
N LYS A 18 -3.86 12.55 -0.43
CA LYS A 18 -2.75 13.26 0.22
C LYS A 18 -3.18 14.44 1.09
N HIS A 19 -4.40 14.96 0.89
CA HIS A 19 -4.87 16.15 1.60
C HIS A 19 -5.53 15.85 2.93
N SER A 20 -6.33 14.78 3.00
CA SER A 20 -7.05 14.44 4.23
C SER A 20 -7.35 12.96 4.38
N ALA A 21 -7.65 12.25 3.29
CA ALA A 21 -8.12 10.87 3.43
C ALA A 21 -7.02 9.90 3.90
N PHE A 22 -5.75 10.10 3.54
CA PHE A 22 -4.64 9.32 4.10
C PHE A 22 -4.60 9.45 5.62
N THR A 23 -4.55 10.68 6.13
CA THR A 23 -4.51 10.94 7.57
C THR A 23 -5.72 10.35 8.29
N SER A 24 -6.94 10.49 7.73
CA SER A 24 -8.13 9.88 8.31
C SER A 24 -8.10 8.35 8.30
N VAL A 25 -7.53 7.72 7.27
CA VAL A 25 -7.31 6.26 7.23
C VAL A 25 -6.34 5.84 8.33
N ILE A 26 -5.23 6.57 8.48
CA ILE A 26 -4.25 6.30 9.54
C ILE A 26 -4.87 6.45 10.92
N GLU A 27 -5.57 7.55 11.20
CA GLU A 27 -6.24 7.78 12.49
C GLU A 27 -7.23 6.66 12.83
N LEU A 28 -8.03 6.23 11.85
CA LEU A 28 -9.00 5.16 12.04
C LEU A 28 -8.32 3.82 12.34
N LEU A 29 -7.33 3.43 11.53
CA LEU A 29 -6.62 2.15 11.71
C LEU A 29 -5.72 2.15 12.97
N SER A 30 -5.20 3.29 13.41
CA SER A 30 -4.37 3.41 14.62
C SER A 30 -5.13 3.04 15.90
N SER A 31 -6.47 3.01 15.87
CA SER A 31 -7.28 2.52 16.99
C SER A 31 -7.30 0.98 17.12
N HIS A 32 -6.80 0.27 16.11
CA HIS A 32 -6.85 -1.19 16.00
C HIS A 32 -5.49 -1.84 15.71
N TYR A 33 -4.55 -1.08 15.16
CA TYR A 33 -3.25 -1.54 14.68
C TYR A 33 -2.15 -0.58 15.13
N ASP A 34 -0.94 -1.10 15.25
CA ASP A 34 0.25 -0.27 15.39
C ASP A 34 0.61 0.27 14.01
N ILE A 35 0.74 1.59 13.88
CA ILE A 35 1.11 2.24 12.63
C ILE A 35 2.38 3.04 12.83
N ASP A 36 3.38 2.73 12.03
CA ASP A 36 4.58 3.56 11.89
C ASP A 36 4.51 4.29 10.56
N ILE A 37 4.81 5.59 10.55
CA ILE A 37 4.75 6.41 9.34
C ILE A 37 6.13 6.94 9.03
N GLU A 38 6.77 6.36 8.03
CA GLU A 38 8.05 6.83 7.53
C GLU A 38 7.82 7.89 6.45
N ILE A 39 7.38 9.08 6.88
CA ILE A 39 7.01 10.21 5.99
C ILE A 39 8.23 10.79 5.26
N ASP A 40 9.36 10.87 5.96
CA ASP A 40 10.54 11.59 5.47
C ASP A 40 11.44 10.74 4.56
N THR A 41 11.21 9.43 4.50
CA THR A 41 12.05 8.48 3.76
C THR A 41 11.20 7.69 2.77
N GLU A 42 10.16 6.97 3.20
CA GLU A 42 9.63 5.84 2.41
C GLU A 42 8.23 6.09 1.81
N LYS A 43 7.60 7.24 2.08
CA LYS A 43 6.28 7.64 1.54
C LYS A 43 5.21 6.57 1.74
N ILE A 44 5.35 5.75 2.78
CA ILE A 44 4.48 4.63 3.12
C ILE A 44 4.31 4.59 4.65
N ALA A 45 3.15 4.13 5.11
CA ALA A 45 2.93 3.74 6.50
C ALA A 45 2.95 2.21 6.65
N VAL A 46 3.64 1.73 7.68
CA VAL A 46 3.74 0.33 8.05
C VAL A 46 2.56 -0.02 8.96
N LEU A 47 1.74 -1.00 8.56
CA LEU A 47 0.62 -1.49 9.36
C LEU A 47 1.03 -2.78 10.08
N SER A 48 0.94 -2.78 11.40
CA SER A 48 1.38 -3.89 12.25
C SER A 48 0.33 -4.36 13.24
N LEU A 49 0.35 -5.64 13.57
CA LEU A 49 -0.48 -6.24 14.62
C LEU A 49 0.39 -7.14 15.51
N LYS A 50 0.48 -6.81 16.81
CA LYS A 50 1.23 -7.61 17.80
C LYS A 50 2.68 -7.90 17.36
N ASN A 51 3.41 -6.86 16.94
CA ASN A 51 4.80 -6.92 16.46
C ASN A 51 5.01 -7.67 15.13
N LYS A 52 3.95 -7.94 14.37
CA LYS A 52 4.05 -8.47 13.01
C LYS A 52 3.59 -7.39 12.03
N THR A 53 4.42 -7.05 11.05
CA THR A 53 3.99 -6.24 9.90
C THR A 53 3.01 -7.05 9.06
N ILE A 54 1.83 -6.47 8.80
CA ILE A 54 0.74 -7.13 8.08
C ILE A 54 0.40 -6.42 6.76
N GLY A 55 0.95 -5.24 6.52
CA GLY A 55 0.68 -4.47 5.33
C GLY A 55 1.39 -3.12 5.30
N TYR A 56 1.19 -2.43 4.17
CA TYR A 56 1.78 -1.14 3.86
C TYR A 56 0.73 -0.24 3.22
N ILE A 57 0.69 1.02 3.60
CA ILE A 57 -0.26 2.03 3.09
C ILE A 57 0.52 3.10 2.34
N CYS A 58 0.25 3.27 1.05
CA CYS A 58 0.95 4.28 0.26
C CYS A 58 0.47 5.69 0.62
N LEU A 59 1.41 6.61 0.88
CA LEU A 59 1.08 8.03 1.11
C LEU A 59 0.60 8.70 -0.17
N ASN A 60 1.19 8.33 -1.31
CA ASN A 60 0.98 9.05 -2.56
C ASN A 60 -0.31 8.67 -3.28
N TYR A 61 -0.79 7.45 -3.07
CA TYR A 61 -1.94 6.87 -3.75
C TYR A 61 -2.79 6.09 -2.75
N PRO A 62 -4.11 5.99 -2.94
CA PRO A 62 -5.03 5.26 -2.07
C PRO A 62 -4.86 3.75 -2.25
N LEU A 63 -3.69 3.24 -1.85
CA LEU A 63 -3.24 1.88 -2.12
C LEU A 63 -2.80 1.24 -0.80
N ILE A 64 -3.32 0.05 -0.53
CA ILE A 64 -2.93 -0.75 0.63
C ILE A 64 -2.46 -2.13 0.16
N PHE A 65 -1.21 -2.47 0.47
CA PHE A 65 -0.73 -3.84 0.44
C PHE A 65 -1.09 -4.50 1.77
N ILE A 66 -1.68 -5.70 1.73
CA ILE A 66 -2.12 -6.37 2.97
C ILE A 66 -2.14 -7.89 2.81
N GLU A 67 -1.75 -8.59 3.88
CA GLU A 67 -1.90 -10.05 3.91
C GLU A 67 -3.39 -10.45 3.90
N SER A 68 -3.70 -11.52 3.16
CA SER A 68 -5.05 -12.00 2.92
C SER A 68 -5.82 -12.34 4.21
N GLU A 69 -5.12 -12.71 5.28
CA GLU A 69 -5.69 -12.97 6.60
C GLU A 69 -6.38 -11.73 7.21
N TYR A 70 -5.86 -10.52 6.95
CA TYR A 70 -6.31 -9.29 7.62
C TYR A 70 -7.19 -8.40 6.74
N VAL A 71 -7.27 -8.66 5.43
CA VAL A 71 -7.96 -7.78 4.46
C VAL A 71 -9.42 -7.53 4.80
N LEU A 72 -10.15 -8.54 5.28
CA LEU A 72 -11.58 -8.40 5.58
C LEU A 72 -11.81 -7.41 6.72
N GLN A 73 -10.99 -7.47 7.77
CA GLN A 73 -11.08 -6.56 8.91
C GLN A 73 -10.75 -5.13 8.50
N VAL A 74 -9.65 -4.94 7.76
CA VAL A 74 -9.27 -3.60 7.28
C VAL A 74 -10.32 -3.01 6.35
N LYS A 75 -10.88 -3.80 5.42
CA LYS A 75 -11.99 -3.33 4.56
C LYS A 75 -13.24 -2.95 5.36
N ASN A 76 -13.53 -3.67 6.44
CA ASN A 76 -14.66 -3.34 7.31
C ASN A 76 -14.43 -2.04 8.07
N PHE A 77 -13.21 -1.74 8.51
CA PHE A 77 -12.90 -0.44 9.11
C PHE A 77 -12.97 0.67 8.05
N LEU A 78 -12.42 0.43 6.86
CA LEU A 78 -12.33 1.41 5.79
C LEU A 78 -13.54 1.42 4.84
N TYR A 79 -14.70 0.89 5.26
CA TYR A 79 -15.87 0.70 4.40
C TYR A 79 -16.43 2.01 3.81
N THR A 80 -16.15 3.15 4.44
CA THR A 80 -16.53 4.48 3.94
C THR A 80 -15.52 5.06 2.94
N PHE A 81 -14.33 4.47 2.83
CA PHE A 81 -13.25 4.89 1.93
C PHE A 81 -13.28 4.07 0.63
N ASN A 82 -14.31 4.32 -0.19
CA ASN A 82 -14.62 3.54 -1.40
C ASN A 82 -13.54 3.57 -2.50
N ASN A 83 -12.59 4.50 -2.41
CA ASN A 83 -11.56 4.72 -3.43
C ASN A 83 -10.20 4.11 -3.04
N VAL A 84 -10.15 3.34 -1.95
CA VAL A 84 -8.95 2.62 -1.52
C VAL A 84 -8.87 1.31 -2.28
N GLU A 85 -7.77 1.14 -3.02
CA GLU A 85 -7.44 -0.09 -3.72
C GLU A 85 -6.56 -0.98 -2.85
N TYR A 86 -6.80 -2.29 -2.93
CA TYR A 86 -6.12 -3.28 -2.11
C TYR A 86 -5.33 -4.25 -2.99
N ILE A 87 -4.04 -4.40 -2.69
CA ILE A 87 -3.19 -5.45 -3.22
C ILE A 87 -3.10 -6.52 -2.13
N ILE A 88 -3.85 -7.60 -2.33
CA ILE A 88 -3.99 -8.68 -1.35
C ILE A 88 -2.91 -9.72 -1.64
N VAL A 89 -2.09 -10.03 -0.64
CA VAL A 89 -0.98 -10.98 -0.76
C VAL A 89 -1.08 -12.11 0.25
N ASP A 90 -0.44 -13.25 -0.01
CA ASP A 90 -0.39 -14.34 0.97
C ASP A 90 0.50 -13.97 2.16
N THR A 91 1.66 -13.39 1.86
CA THR A 91 2.58 -12.77 2.82
C THR A 91 3.14 -11.51 2.18
N ILE A 92 3.51 -10.52 2.98
CA ILE A 92 4.14 -9.30 2.47
C ILE A 92 5.56 -9.51 1.91
N PHE A 93 6.18 -10.66 2.22
CA PHE A 93 7.56 -11.01 1.86
C PHE A 93 7.66 -11.87 0.59
N ASN A 94 6.55 -12.46 0.15
CA ASN A 94 6.57 -13.37 -1.00
C ASN A 94 6.78 -12.60 -2.32
N GLN A 95 7.83 -12.97 -3.06
CA GLN A 95 8.21 -12.32 -4.32
C GLN A 95 7.51 -12.93 -5.54
N TYR A 96 6.30 -12.48 -5.81
CA TYR A 96 5.52 -12.94 -6.97
C TYR A 96 4.71 -11.82 -7.64
N LEU A 97 4.83 -10.58 -7.17
CA LEU A 97 4.20 -9.43 -7.78
C LEU A 97 4.96 -9.03 -9.03
N LEU A 98 4.20 -8.53 -10.01
CA LEU A 98 4.74 -7.93 -11.21
C LEU A 98 3.92 -6.70 -11.58
N ILE A 99 4.59 -5.72 -12.16
CA ILE A 99 3.99 -4.47 -12.61
C ILE A 99 4.56 -4.06 -13.96
N ASN A 100 3.71 -3.49 -14.80
CA ASN A 100 4.14 -2.90 -16.05
C ASN A 100 5.14 -1.77 -15.81
N SER A 101 6.33 -1.89 -16.40
CA SER A 101 7.44 -0.95 -16.21
C SER A 101 7.13 0.48 -16.62
N TYR A 102 6.34 0.67 -17.68
CA TYR A 102 5.93 2.01 -18.11
C TYR A 102 5.06 2.70 -17.05
N ILE A 103 4.12 1.96 -16.43
CA ILE A 103 3.31 2.49 -15.34
C ILE A 103 4.15 2.73 -14.09
N TYR A 104 4.97 1.77 -13.69
CA TYR A 104 5.79 1.93 -12.49
C TYR A 104 6.71 3.16 -12.58
N ASN A 105 7.50 3.26 -13.65
CA ASN A 105 8.47 4.35 -13.84
C ASN A 105 7.83 5.73 -14.06
N SER A 106 6.51 5.81 -14.30
CA SER A 106 5.81 7.09 -14.44
C SER A 106 5.33 7.68 -13.11
N TYR A 107 5.17 6.86 -12.08
CA TYR A 107 4.46 7.23 -10.83
C TYR A 107 5.20 6.85 -9.55
N PHE A 108 6.14 5.92 -9.64
CA PHE A 108 6.94 5.41 -8.54
C PHE A 108 8.42 5.61 -8.84
N GLU A 109 9.24 5.28 -7.86
CA GLU A 109 10.68 5.44 -7.95
C GLU A 109 11.33 4.22 -8.60
N TYR A 110 12.60 3.98 -8.31
CA TYR A 110 13.34 2.90 -8.95
C TYR A 110 13.30 1.62 -8.09
N MET A 111 12.85 0.53 -8.71
CA MET A 111 13.01 -0.83 -8.20
C MET A 111 13.67 -1.69 -9.28
N GLU A 112 14.66 -2.49 -8.90
CA GLU A 112 15.47 -3.28 -9.83
C GLU A 112 14.64 -4.36 -10.55
N ASN A 113 13.72 -5.01 -9.84
CA ASN A 113 12.93 -6.12 -10.38
C ASN A 113 11.43 -5.84 -10.36
N LEU A 114 10.86 -5.57 -11.55
CA LEU A 114 9.42 -5.30 -11.71
C LEU A 114 8.59 -6.55 -12.03
N THR A 115 9.21 -7.73 -12.06
CA THR A 115 8.57 -8.98 -12.50
C THR A 115 8.44 -10.04 -11.40
N THR A 116 9.23 -9.95 -10.34
CA THR A 116 9.18 -10.83 -9.17
C THR A 116 9.61 -10.08 -7.92
N PHE A 117 8.72 -9.24 -7.39
CA PHE A 117 8.95 -8.49 -6.15
C PHE A 117 7.85 -8.78 -5.12
N SER A 118 8.12 -8.45 -3.86
CA SER A 118 7.22 -8.59 -2.73
C SER A 118 6.54 -7.25 -2.38
N ALA A 119 5.55 -7.26 -1.49
CA ALA A 119 4.98 -6.01 -1.00
C ALA A 119 6.01 -5.19 -0.19
N GLU A 120 6.91 -5.87 0.51
CA GLU A 120 8.03 -5.25 1.22
C GLU A 120 9.07 -4.65 0.27
N ASP A 121 9.40 -5.31 -0.84
CA ASP A 121 10.27 -4.69 -1.85
C ASP A 121 9.67 -3.34 -2.32
N PHE A 122 8.36 -3.30 -2.53
CA PHE A 122 7.68 -2.06 -2.88
C PHE A 122 7.79 -0.98 -1.79
N TYR A 123 7.92 -1.34 -0.51
CA TYR A 123 8.18 -0.42 0.58
C TYR A 123 9.56 0.24 0.44
N PHE A 124 10.62 -0.59 0.42
CA PHE A 124 12.01 -0.12 0.45
C PHE A 124 12.49 0.58 -0.83
N TYR A 125 11.80 0.44 -1.96
CA TYR A 125 12.22 1.04 -3.23
C TYR A 125 11.50 2.35 -3.58
N ASN A 126 10.57 2.83 -2.75
CA ASN A 126 9.91 4.13 -2.94
C ASN A 126 10.53 5.27 -2.11
N VAL A 127 11.80 5.10 -1.73
CA VAL A 127 12.54 5.99 -0.83
C VAL A 127 13.21 7.16 -1.58
N ASN A 128 12.75 8.38 -1.31
CA ASN A 128 13.49 9.64 -1.55
C ASN A 128 13.10 10.69 -0.52
#